data_AF-A0A1H4DR11-F1
#
_entry.id   AF-A0A1H4DR11-F1
#
_cell.length_a   1.000
_cell.length_b   1.000
_cell.length_c   1.000
_cell.angle_alpha   90.00
_cell.angle_beta   90.00
_cell.angle_gamma   90.00
#
_symmetry.space_group_name_H-M   'P 1'
#
loop_
_entity.id
_entity.type
_entity.pdbx_description
1 polymer ?
#
loop_
_entity_poly.entity_id
_entity_poly.type
_entity_poly.pdbx_seq_one_letter_code
_entity_poly.pdbx_strand_id
1 'polypeptide(L)'
;MYLTHSFVAVKKGDLDYLMFYITEDYVEQQVKLKEQLNPLLEDLGRNLLDRGAVVKAFDRDLDSANEELTEKFDQDFTREIIISFDHQMEKPGLLILNSDIENFDPKNHKWIYVSFREFLDEYGGVKIYKLKEMFDILTSAIKENKDLFKEAENHLKKEKAISAHKMVELKPGIFGISLDLKETFNFFNQLRNK
;
A
#
# COMPACT_ATOMS: atom_id res chain seq x y z
N MET A 1 -8.65 2.22 13.06
CA MET A 1 -8.74 2.85 11.73
C MET A 1 -9.39 4.21 11.90
N TYR A 2 -8.83 5.25 11.27
CA TYR A 2 -9.32 6.63 11.33
C TYR A 2 -10.08 6.96 10.05
N LEU A 3 -11.25 7.60 10.20
CA LEU A 3 -12.03 8.12 9.08
C LEU A 3 -11.81 9.62 8.93
N THR A 4 -11.67 10.10 7.70
CA THR A 4 -11.41 11.52 7.40
C THR A 4 -12.17 12.01 6.18
N HIS A 5 -12.43 13.31 6.11
CA HIS A 5 -12.97 13.97 4.91
C HIS A 5 -11.88 14.31 3.89
N SER A 6 -10.63 14.38 4.32
CA SER A 6 -9.49 14.79 3.50
C SER A 6 -8.21 14.17 4.06
N PHE A 7 -7.30 13.75 3.19
CA PHE A 7 -6.04 13.18 3.67
C PHE A 7 -5.11 14.27 4.18
N VAL A 8 -5.06 15.46 3.56
CA VAL A 8 -4.18 16.56 4.00
C VAL A 8 -4.40 17.01 5.45
N ALA A 9 -5.59 16.79 6.01
CA ALA A 9 -5.89 17.08 7.41
C ALA A 9 -5.23 16.12 8.42
N VAL A 10 -4.63 15.02 7.95
CA VAL A 10 -4.10 13.95 8.81
C VAL A 10 -2.61 14.16 9.07
N LYS A 11 -2.25 14.24 10.36
CA LYS A 11 -0.86 14.36 10.83
C LYS A 11 -0.45 13.09 11.53
N LYS A 12 0.81 12.70 11.32
CA LYS A 12 1.45 11.53 11.92
C LYS A 12 1.72 11.78 13.41
N GLY A 13 2.09 13.00 13.78
CA GLY A 13 2.46 13.32 15.16
C GLY A 13 3.58 12.39 15.65
N ASP A 14 3.34 11.71 16.78
CA ASP A 14 4.29 10.77 17.40
C ASP A 14 4.27 9.36 16.77
N LEU A 15 3.40 9.09 15.79
CA LEU A 15 3.35 7.77 15.13
C LEU A 15 4.59 7.54 14.27
N ASP A 16 4.99 6.28 14.04
CA ASP A 16 6.08 5.96 13.13
C ASP A 16 5.63 5.98 11.67
N TYR A 17 4.38 5.57 11.37
CA TYR A 17 3.86 5.47 10.00
C TYR A 17 2.36 5.80 9.89
N LEU A 18 1.96 6.37 8.75
CA LEU A 18 0.56 6.49 8.33
C LEU A 18 0.29 5.54 7.15
N MET A 19 -0.84 4.83 7.18
CA MET A 19 -1.25 3.90 6.13
C MET A 19 -2.60 4.32 5.56
N PHE A 20 -2.61 4.92 4.37
CA PHE A 20 -3.79 5.42 3.69
C PHE A 20 -4.38 4.34 2.78
N TYR A 21 -5.62 3.95 3.05
CA TYR A 21 -6.39 3.10 2.15
C TYR A 21 -6.95 3.96 1.01
N ILE A 22 -6.46 3.72 -0.21
CA ILE A 22 -6.83 4.44 -1.43
C ILE A 22 -7.79 3.56 -2.23
N THR A 23 -8.93 4.13 -2.62
CA THR A 23 -10.05 3.38 -3.17
C THR A 23 -10.89 4.26 -4.10
N GLU A 24 -11.63 3.66 -5.03
CA GLU A 24 -12.58 4.39 -5.89
C GLU A 24 -14.01 4.22 -5.37
N ASP A 25 -14.92 5.06 -5.86
CA ASP A 25 -16.34 4.83 -5.66
C ASP A 25 -16.76 3.54 -6.36
N TYR A 26 -17.46 2.67 -5.63
CA TYR A 26 -17.59 1.26 -5.99
C TYR A 26 -19.01 0.89 -6.42
N VAL A 27 -19.15 0.44 -7.67
CA VAL A 27 -20.36 -0.23 -8.19
C VAL A 27 -20.66 -1.50 -7.37
N GLU A 28 -21.92 -1.96 -7.31
CA GLU A 28 -22.41 -3.09 -6.48
C GLU A 28 -21.49 -4.33 -6.38
N GLN A 29 -20.82 -4.76 -7.46
CA GLN A 29 -19.90 -5.90 -7.44
C GLN A 29 -18.67 -5.69 -6.54
N GLN A 30 -18.30 -4.44 -6.28
CA GLN A 30 -17.16 -4.03 -5.46
C GLN A 30 -17.58 -3.67 -4.01
N VAL A 31 -18.87 -3.71 -3.68
CA VAL A 31 -19.36 -3.62 -2.29
C VAL A 31 -18.85 -4.81 -1.47
N LYS A 32 -18.86 -6.03 -2.05
CA LYS A 32 -18.32 -7.23 -1.42
C LYS A 32 -16.82 -7.12 -1.12
N LEU A 33 -16.07 -6.45 -1.99
CA LEU A 33 -14.64 -6.19 -1.81
C LEU A 33 -14.41 -5.33 -0.56
N LYS A 34 -15.18 -4.25 -0.39
CA LYS A 34 -15.12 -3.40 0.81
C LYS A 34 -15.53 -4.16 2.07
N GLU A 35 -16.57 -4.99 2.02
CA GLU A 35 -16.99 -5.82 3.15
C GLU A 35 -15.91 -6.81 3.59
N GLN A 36 -15.14 -7.35 2.64
CA GLN A 36 -14.02 -8.26 2.92
C GLN A 36 -12.76 -7.53 3.39
N LEU A 37 -12.48 -6.33 2.86
CA LEU A 37 -11.26 -5.56 3.19
C LEU A 37 -11.35 -4.80 4.51
N ASN A 38 -12.51 -4.21 4.84
CA ASN A 38 -12.63 -3.38 6.04
C ASN A 38 -12.22 -4.12 7.33
N PRO A 39 -12.66 -5.38 7.59
CA PRO A 39 -12.21 -6.11 8.77
C PRO A 39 -10.69 -6.31 8.79
N LEU A 40 -10.07 -6.58 7.64
CA LEU A 40 -8.62 -6.77 7.53
C LEU A 40 -7.85 -5.47 7.78
N LEU A 41 -8.37 -4.34 7.31
CA LEU A 41 -7.81 -3.01 7.57
C LEU A 41 -7.98 -2.59 9.03
N GLU A 42 -9.09 -2.95 9.66
CA GLU A 42 -9.31 -2.74 11.09
C GLU A 42 -8.34 -3.57 11.93
N ASP A 43 -8.16 -4.85 11.59
CA ASP A 43 -7.20 -5.75 12.23
C ASP A 43 -5.76 -5.26 12.04
N LEU A 44 -5.41 -4.78 10.84
CA LEU A 44 -4.13 -4.12 10.58
C LEU A 44 -3.96 -2.94 11.54
N GLY A 45 -4.92 -2.01 11.57
CA GLY A 45 -4.87 -0.85 12.45
C GLY A 45 -4.74 -1.20 13.93
N ARG A 46 -5.45 -2.23 14.41
CA ARG A 46 -5.31 -2.73 15.78
C ARG A 46 -3.91 -3.27 16.06
N ASN A 47 -3.30 -3.93 15.08
CA ASN A 47 -1.98 -4.53 15.21
C ASN A 47 -0.83 -3.51 15.13
N LEU A 48 -1.07 -2.31 14.62
CA LEU A 48 -0.07 -1.23 14.63
C LEU A 48 0.13 -0.59 16.02
N LEU A 49 -0.82 -0.77 16.95
CA LEU A 49 -0.79 -0.17 18.28
C LEU A 49 -0.54 1.36 18.19
N ASP A 50 0.35 1.88 19.01
CA ASP A 50 0.70 3.31 19.04
C ASP A 50 1.80 3.69 18.04
N ARG A 51 2.19 2.77 17.15
CA ARG A 51 3.27 2.99 16.16
C ARG A 51 2.75 3.44 14.81
N GLY A 52 1.47 3.28 14.53
CA GLY A 52 0.93 3.69 13.24
C GLY A 52 -0.57 3.70 13.18
N ALA A 53 -1.09 4.28 12.11
CA ALA A 53 -2.52 4.44 11.91
C ALA A 53 -2.93 4.05 10.49
N VAL A 54 -3.99 3.25 10.38
CA VAL A 54 -4.71 3.07 9.11
C VAL A 54 -5.74 4.19 8.98
N VAL A 55 -5.69 4.91 7.87
CA VAL A 55 -6.49 6.09 7.54
C VAL A 55 -7.32 5.78 6.30
N LYS A 56 -8.60 6.15 6.33
CA LYS A 56 -9.54 5.95 5.24
C LYS A 56 -10.41 7.20 5.07
N ALA A 57 -10.65 7.61 3.83
CA ALA A 57 -11.59 8.70 3.57
C ALA A 57 -13.05 8.21 3.69
N PHE A 58 -13.97 9.10 4.07
CA PHE A 58 -15.40 8.82 4.03
C PHE A 58 -15.83 8.56 2.57
N ASP A 59 -16.78 7.65 2.37
CA ASP A 59 -17.20 7.25 1.03
C ASP A 59 -17.65 8.43 0.16
N ARG A 60 -18.26 9.45 0.77
CA ARG A 60 -18.75 10.66 0.07
C ARG A 60 -17.65 11.64 -0.32
N ASP A 61 -16.47 11.51 0.27
CA ASP A 61 -15.35 12.42 0.08
C ASP A 61 -14.16 11.73 -0.63
N LEU A 62 -14.38 10.51 -1.15
CA LEU A 62 -13.34 9.70 -1.81
C LEU A 62 -12.69 10.40 -2.99
N ASP A 63 -13.48 11.05 -3.83
CA ASP A 63 -12.98 11.73 -5.03
C ASP A 63 -12.03 12.87 -4.64
N SER A 64 -12.45 13.74 -3.73
CA SER A 64 -11.64 14.85 -3.22
C SER A 64 -10.37 14.36 -2.53
N ALA A 65 -10.48 13.35 -1.66
CA ALA A 65 -9.32 12.79 -0.96
C ALA A 65 -8.33 12.10 -1.92
N ASN A 66 -8.82 11.48 -2.99
CA ASN A 66 -7.99 10.89 -4.03
C ASN A 66 -7.32 11.95 -4.92
N GLU A 67 -8.02 13.02 -5.26
CA GLU A 67 -7.47 14.13 -6.04
C GLU A 67 -6.26 14.74 -5.35
N GLU A 68 -6.34 14.98 -4.03
CA GLU A 68 -5.21 15.45 -3.20
C GLU A 68 -3.98 14.54 -3.33
N LEU A 69 -4.18 13.21 -3.33
CA LEU A 69 -3.09 12.26 -3.52
C LEU A 69 -2.57 12.31 -4.95
N THR A 70 -3.46 12.32 -5.94
CA THR A 70 -3.08 12.43 -7.34
C THR A 70 -2.21 13.66 -7.55
N GLU A 71 -2.54 14.83 -7.03
CA GLU A 71 -1.69 16.03 -7.15
C GLU A 71 -0.27 15.85 -6.58
N LYS A 72 -0.15 15.15 -5.43
CA LYS A 72 1.16 14.85 -4.83
C LYS A 72 1.99 13.88 -5.67
N PHE A 73 1.33 12.96 -6.36
CA PHE A 73 1.94 11.90 -7.17
C PHE A 73 1.91 12.17 -8.69
N ASP A 74 1.31 13.26 -9.15
CA ASP A 74 1.26 13.66 -10.57
C ASP A 74 2.50 14.49 -10.97
N GLN A 75 3.64 14.14 -10.38
CA GLN A 75 4.94 14.68 -10.76
C GLN A 75 5.61 13.72 -11.74
N ASP A 76 6.37 14.24 -12.71
CA ASP A 76 7.05 13.40 -13.72
C ASP A 76 7.91 12.29 -13.09
N PHE A 77 8.50 12.56 -11.92
CA PHE A 77 9.27 11.59 -11.15
C PHE A 77 8.44 10.42 -10.62
N THR A 78 7.24 10.67 -10.11
CA THR A 78 6.37 9.63 -9.54
C THR A 78 5.63 8.84 -10.60
N ARG A 79 5.34 9.44 -11.76
CA ARG A 79 4.81 8.75 -12.94
C ARG A 79 5.73 7.62 -13.39
N GLU A 80 7.05 7.80 -13.31
CA GLU A 80 8.04 6.77 -13.65
C GLU A 80 8.15 5.64 -12.60
N ILE A 81 7.66 5.85 -11.38
CA ILE A 81 7.86 4.94 -10.23
C ILE A 81 6.59 4.14 -9.89
N ILE A 82 5.42 4.75 -10.07
CA ILE A 82 4.13 4.08 -9.89
C ILE A 82 3.88 3.23 -11.14
N ILE A 83 4.18 1.93 -11.03
CA ILE A 83 3.96 0.98 -12.12
C ILE A 83 2.47 0.63 -12.16
N SER A 84 1.76 1.31 -13.05
CA SER A 84 0.58 0.76 -13.72
C SER A 84 0.70 1.07 -15.21
N PHE A 85 -0.08 0.36 -16.04
CA PHE A 85 -0.08 0.54 -17.49
C PHE A 85 -0.30 1.99 -17.95
N ASP A 86 -0.87 2.85 -17.09
CA ASP A 86 -1.25 4.23 -17.40
C ASP A 86 -0.60 5.29 -16.49
N HIS A 87 0.47 4.95 -15.75
CA HIS A 87 1.15 5.87 -14.79
C HIS A 87 0.25 6.37 -13.65
N GLN A 88 -0.81 5.62 -13.32
CA GLN A 88 -1.73 5.94 -12.23
C GLN A 88 -1.60 4.94 -11.08
N MET A 89 -1.88 5.34 -9.85
CA MET A 89 -1.92 4.41 -8.71
C MET A 89 -3.08 3.42 -8.91
N GLU A 90 -2.77 2.13 -9.02
CA GLU A 90 -3.80 1.11 -9.20
C GLU A 90 -4.67 0.97 -7.96
N LYS A 91 -5.92 1.43 -8.02
CA LYS A 91 -6.87 1.30 -6.91
C LYS A 91 -7.62 -0.04 -6.96
N PRO A 92 -8.01 -0.62 -5.80
CA PRO A 92 -7.65 -0.19 -4.46
C PRO A 92 -6.20 -0.48 -4.11
N GLY A 93 -5.66 0.23 -3.12
CA GLY A 93 -4.33 -0.04 -2.57
C GLY A 93 -4.09 0.61 -1.21
N LEU A 94 -2.91 0.34 -0.67
CA LEU A 94 -2.44 0.90 0.61
C LEU A 94 -1.18 1.72 0.37
N LEU A 95 -1.25 3.01 0.68
CA LEU A 95 -0.10 3.91 0.68
C LEU A 95 0.43 4.07 2.10
N ILE A 96 1.69 3.75 2.32
CA ILE A 96 2.37 3.85 3.62
C ILE A 96 3.36 5.00 3.55
N LEU A 97 3.23 5.98 4.45
CA LEU A 97 4.09 7.16 4.53
C LEU A 97 4.81 7.22 5.87
N ASN A 98 6.06 7.69 5.86
CA ASN A 98 6.82 8.01 7.07
C ASN A 98 6.68 9.47 7.53
N SER A 99 5.84 10.26 6.86
CA SER A 99 5.68 11.69 7.03
C SER A 99 4.20 12.09 6.97
N ASP A 100 3.91 13.32 7.37
CA ASP A 100 2.59 13.94 7.21
C ASP A 100 2.29 14.14 5.72
N ILE A 101 1.08 13.82 5.29
CA ILE A 101 0.67 13.93 3.89
C ILE A 101 0.61 15.39 3.40
N GLU A 102 0.28 16.35 4.29
CA GLU A 102 0.32 17.79 4.00
C GLU A 102 1.69 18.22 3.43
N ASN A 103 2.77 17.76 4.08
CA ASN A 103 4.16 18.09 3.73
C ASN A 103 4.87 16.99 2.93
N PHE A 104 4.13 15.95 2.53
CA PHE A 104 4.71 14.84 1.81
C PHE A 104 5.23 15.28 0.45
N ASP A 105 6.40 14.76 0.14
CA ASP A 105 7.12 14.93 -1.12
C ASP A 105 7.72 13.57 -1.48
N PRO A 106 7.25 12.93 -2.55
CA PRO A 106 7.68 11.59 -2.93
C PRO A 106 9.17 11.49 -3.30
N LYS A 107 9.85 12.62 -3.54
CA LYS A 107 11.30 12.67 -3.81
C LYS A 107 12.14 12.64 -2.54
N ASN A 108 11.62 13.17 -1.44
CA ASN A 108 12.39 13.40 -0.22
C ASN A 108 11.92 12.52 0.96
N HIS A 109 10.72 11.96 0.88
CA HIS A 109 10.13 11.16 1.93
C HIS A 109 10.02 9.69 1.53
N LYS A 110 10.06 8.81 2.53
CA LYS A 110 9.92 7.37 2.29
C LYS A 110 8.45 7.00 2.16
N TRP A 111 8.13 6.21 1.14
CA TRP A 111 6.77 5.73 0.90
C TRP A 111 6.74 4.31 0.32
N ILE A 112 5.68 3.57 0.61
CA ILE A 112 5.39 2.27 0.00
C ILE A 112 3.98 2.32 -0.57
N TYR A 113 3.81 1.89 -1.81
CA TYR A 113 2.48 1.62 -2.36
C TYR A 113 2.29 0.14 -2.61
N VAL A 114 1.18 -0.40 -2.11
CA VAL A 114 0.76 -1.80 -2.30
C VAL A 114 -0.57 -1.82 -3.06
N SER A 115 -0.55 -2.25 -4.32
CA SER A 115 -1.79 -2.50 -5.08
C SER A 115 -2.53 -3.69 -4.50
N PHE A 116 -3.84 -3.56 -4.29
CA PHE A 116 -4.67 -4.67 -3.84
C PHE A 116 -5.21 -5.53 -4.99
N ARG A 117 -5.05 -5.10 -6.25
CA ARG A 117 -5.58 -5.80 -7.43
C ARG A 117 -5.13 -7.25 -7.52
N GLU A 118 -3.95 -7.55 -7.00
CA GLU A 118 -3.31 -8.87 -7.11
C GLU A 118 -3.83 -9.85 -6.07
N PHE A 119 -4.37 -9.29 -4.99
CA PHE A 119 -5.11 -9.99 -3.97
C PHE A 119 -6.56 -10.22 -4.40
N LEU A 120 -6.98 -9.71 -5.56
CA LEU A 120 -8.27 -10.06 -6.16
C LEU A 120 -8.14 -11.35 -6.99
N ASP A 121 -9.14 -12.20 -6.91
CA ASP A 121 -9.34 -13.27 -7.88
C ASP A 121 -10.02 -12.75 -9.16
N GLU A 122 -10.15 -13.63 -10.16
CA GLU A 122 -10.74 -13.28 -11.47
C GLU A 122 -12.21 -12.83 -11.38
N TYR A 123 -12.87 -13.06 -10.23
CA TYR A 123 -14.25 -12.71 -9.95
C TYR A 123 -14.38 -11.55 -8.95
N GLY A 124 -13.26 -10.89 -8.59
CA GLY A 124 -13.21 -9.76 -7.67
C GLY A 124 -13.26 -10.12 -6.18
N GLY A 125 -13.17 -11.41 -5.84
CA GLY A 125 -13.06 -11.88 -4.46
C GLY A 125 -11.66 -11.64 -3.88
N VAL A 126 -11.59 -11.26 -2.60
CA VAL A 126 -10.30 -11.05 -1.92
C VAL A 126 -9.68 -12.40 -1.53
N LYS A 127 -8.43 -12.61 -1.90
CA LYS A 127 -7.54 -13.67 -1.42
C LYS A 127 -7.10 -13.33 0.02
N ILE A 128 -8.04 -13.42 0.96
CA ILE A 128 -7.91 -12.97 2.36
C ILE A 128 -6.59 -13.45 3.00
N TYR A 129 -6.26 -14.74 2.84
CA TYR A 129 -5.05 -15.33 3.42
C TYR A 129 -3.77 -14.60 2.98
N LYS A 130 -3.66 -14.29 1.69
CA LYS A 130 -2.47 -13.61 1.13
C LYS A 130 -2.37 -12.17 1.61
N LEU A 131 -3.50 -11.47 1.66
CA LEU A 131 -3.52 -10.10 2.16
C LEU A 131 -3.14 -10.04 3.64
N LYS A 132 -3.61 -11.02 4.42
CA LYS A 132 -3.26 -11.16 5.83
C LYS A 132 -1.77 -11.42 6.03
N GLU A 133 -1.15 -12.33 5.27
CA GLU A 133 0.29 -12.56 5.35
C GLU A 133 1.10 -11.26 5.12
N MET A 134 0.68 -10.45 4.14
CA MET A 134 1.33 -9.16 3.88
C MET A 134 1.14 -8.18 5.06
N PHE A 135 -0.06 -8.09 5.64
CA PHE A 135 -0.30 -7.29 6.85
C PHE A 135 0.49 -7.79 8.07
N ASP A 136 0.64 -9.11 8.22
CA ASP A 136 1.44 -9.71 9.30
C ASP A 136 2.93 -9.34 9.14
N ILE A 137 3.46 -9.30 7.91
CA ILE A 137 4.83 -8.83 7.64
C ILE A 137 4.99 -7.35 8.01
N LEU A 138 4.07 -6.49 7.56
CA LEU A 138 4.11 -5.05 7.85
C LEU A 138 4.08 -4.80 9.36
N THR A 139 3.14 -5.45 10.06
CA THR A 139 2.97 -5.25 11.50
C THR A 139 4.11 -5.85 12.32
N SER A 140 4.69 -6.98 11.89
CA SER A 140 5.85 -7.57 12.57
C SER A 140 7.08 -6.67 12.45
N ALA A 141 7.35 -6.11 11.26
CA ALA A 141 8.46 -5.17 11.09
C ALA A 141 8.33 -3.95 12.01
N ILE A 142 7.12 -3.41 12.14
CA ILE A 142 6.83 -2.27 13.01
C ILE A 142 6.98 -2.64 14.50
N LYS A 143 6.40 -3.78 14.92
CA LYS A 143 6.49 -4.26 16.32
C LYS A 143 7.92 -4.54 16.76
N GLU A 144 8.76 -5.02 15.84
CA GLU A 144 10.16 -5.32 16.10
C GLU A 144 11.10 -4.10 15.94
N ASN A 145 10.54 -2.89 15.74
CA ASN A 145 11.30 -1.65 15.50
C ASN A 145 12.28 -1.74 14.32
N LYS A 146 11.93 -2.54 13.31
CA LYS A 146 12.70 -2.63 12.07
C LYS A 146 12.32 -1.48 11.14
N ASP A 147 13.26 -1.04 10.31
CA ASP A 147 12.98 -0.08 9.24
C ASP A 147 12.09 -0.77 8.20
N LEU A 148 10.79 -0.43 8.20
CA LEU A 148 9.77 -1.03 7.34
C LEU A 148 10.14 -0.94 5.85
N PHE A 149 10.72 0.18 5.43
CA PHE A 149 11.13 0.38 4.04
C PHE A 149 12.31 -0.51 3.67
N LYS A 150 13.25 -0.70 4.60
CA LYS A 150 14.38 -1.62 4.39
C LYS A 150 13.93 -3.08 4.37
N GLU A 151 12.97 -3.47 5.21
CA GLU A 151 12.39 -4.81 5.17
C GLU A 151 11.64 -5.06 3.87
N ALA A 152 10.82 -4.11 3.41
CA ALA A 152 10.16 -4.17 2.11
C ALA A 152 11.17 -4.24 0.94
N GLU A 153 12.23 -3.44 0.97
CA GLU A 153 13.30 -3.47 -0.02
C GLU A 153 14.04 -4.81 -0.04
N ASN A 154 14.36 -5.36 1.14
CA ASN A 154 15.03 -6.66 1.28
C ASN A 154 14.14 -7.80 0.80
N HIS A 155 12.84 -7.74 1.09
CA HIS A 155 11.87 -8.71 0.61
C HIS A 155 11.81 -8.70 -0.92
N LEU A 156 11.65 -7.52 -1.51
CA LEU A 156 11.71 -7.34 -2.96
C LEU A 156 13.01 -7.84 -3.59
N LYS A 157 14.17 -7.50 -3.01
CA LYS A 157 15.47 -7.96 -3.51
C LYS A 157 15.58 -9.49 -3.50
N LYS A 158 15.04 -10.14 -2.48
CA LYS A 158 15.00 -11.61 -2.40
C LYS A 158 14.10 -12.22 -3.47
N GLU A 159 13.00 -11.56 -3.83
CA GLU A 159 12.11 -12.01 -4.90
C GLU A 159 12.66 -11.76 -6.31
N LYS A 160 13.35 -10.64 -6.53
CA LYS A 160 14.04 -10.32 -7.79
C LYS A 160 15.19 -11.25 -8.14
N ALA A 161 15.77 -11.95 -7.16
CA ALA A 161 16.72 -13.01 -7.43
C ALA A 161 16.07 -14.22 -8.15
N ILE A 162 14.73 -14.29 -8.21
CA ILE A 162 13.94 -15.42 -8.72
C ILE A 162 13.11 -15.04 -9.95
N SER A 163 12.66 -13.79 -10.12
CA SER A 163 12.04 -13.31 -11.38
C SER A 163 12.71 -12.05 -11.93
N ALA A 164 13.78 -12.26 -12.70
CA ALA A 164 14.31 -11.22 -13.56
C ALA A 164 13.29 -10.97 -14.68
N HIS A 165 12.47 -9.91 -14.57
CA HIS A 165 12.34 -8.86 -15.60
C HIS A 165 11.22 -7.81 -15.39
N LYS A 166 10.40 -7.81 -14.32
CA LYS A 166 9.22 -6.91 -14.33
C LYS A 166 8.87 -5.97 -13.18
N MET A 167 9.52 -5.98 -12.03
CA MET A 167 9.24 -4.93 -11.03
C MET A 167 10.48 -4.49 -10.30
N VAL A 168 10.49 -3.21 -9.93
CA VAL A 168 11.51 -2.49 -9.15
C VAL A 168 12.68 -1.99 -10.01
N GLU A 169 12.57 -0.77 -10.54
CA GLU A 169 13.75 0.09 -10.65
C GLU A 169 13.95 0.77 -9.30
N LEU A 170 14.79 0.17 -8.44
CA LEU A 170 15.44 0.90 -7.35
C LEU A 170 16.46 1.84 -8.02
N LYS A 171 16.04 2.99 -8.56
CA LYS A 171 17.00 4.00 -9.01
C LYS A 171 17.68 4.58 -7.75
N PRO A 172 19.00 4.79 -7.75
CA PRO A 172 19.70 5.47 -6.66
C PRO A 172 19.09 6.87 -6.44
N GLY A 173 18.66 7.18 -5.21
CA GLY A 173 17.99 8.44 -4.88
C GLY A 173 16.45 8.38 -4.85
N ILE A 174 15.86 7.21 -5.06
CA ILE A 174 14.42 6.97 -4.87
C ILE A 174 14.15 6.51 -3.42
N PHE A 175 13.25 7.20 -2.72
CA PHE A 175 12.80 6.82 -1.37
C PHE A 175 11.45 6.07 -1.37
N GLY A 176 10.89 5.77 -2.55
CA GLY A 176 9.62 5.06 -2.74
C GLY A 176 9.76 3.61 -3.20
N ILE A 177 8.86 2.74 -2.76
CA ILE A 177 8.72 1.36 -3.26
C ILE A 177 7.29 1.15 -3.77
N SER A 178 7.13 0.80 -5.05
CA SER A 178 5.86 0.30 -5.61
C SER A 178 5.92 -1.22 -5.77
N LEU A 179 5.00 -1.94 -5.14
CA LEU A 179 4.88 -3.40 -5.25
C LEU A 179 3.79 -3.77 -6.26
N ASP A 180 4.18 -4.45 -7.34
CA ASP A 180 3.30 -5.25 -8.20
C ASP A 180 3.87 -6.70 -8.08
N LEU A 181 3.12 -7.52 -7.35
CA LEU A 181 3.35 -8.87 -6.84
C LEU A 181 2.90 -9.97 -7.83
N LYS A 182 2.61 -9.64 -9.09
CA LYS A 182 2.09 -10.58 -10.09
C LYS A 182 3.01 -11.80 -10.27
N GLU A 183 4.30 -11.67 -9.98
CA GLU A 183 5.29 -12.75 -10.03
C GLU A 183 5.71 -13.30 -8.65
N THR A 184 5.65 -12.48 -7.59
CA THR A 184 5.86 -12.88 -6.18
C THR A 184 5.00 -14.08 -5.79
N PHE A 185 3.75 -14.14 -6.27
CA PHE A 185 2.79 -15.14 -5.85
C PHE A 185 2.97 -16.55 -6.44
N ASN A 186 3.71 -16.71 -7.54
CA ASN A 186 4.03 -18.04 -8.05
C ASN A 186 5.04 -18.77 -7.14
N PHE A 187 5.78 -18.04 -6.30
CA PHE A 187 6.76 -18.58 -5.36
C PHE A 187 6.13 -19.21 -4.10
N PHE A 188 5.06 -18.62 -3.56
CA PHE A 188 4.34 -19.19 -2.40
C PHE A 188 3.71 -20.56 -2.68
N ASN A 189 3.30 -20.82 -3.93
CA ASN A 189 2.83 -22.14 -4.36
C ASN A 189 3.97 -23.17 -4.47
N GLN A 190 5.21 -22.74 -4.73
CA GLN A 190 6.38 -23.63 -4.81
C GLN A 190 6.95 -24.00 -3.43
N LEU A 191 6.78 -23.13 -2.42
CA LEU A 191 7.12 -23.43 -1.03
C LEU A 191 6.13 -24.40 -0.35
N ARG A 192 4.89 -24.50 -0.86
CA ARG A 192 3.89 -25.45 -0.32
C ARG A 192 3.99 -26.86 -0.90
N ASN A 193 4.71 -27.03 -2.03
CA ASN A 193 4.90 -28.30 -2.73
C ASN A 193 6.33 -28.87 -2.57
N LYS A 194 7.07 -28.40 -1.57
CA LYS A 194 8.30 -29.01 -1.05
C LYS A 194 8.11 -29.37 0.42
#